data_AF-A0A7R9VF48-F1
#
_entry.id   AF-A0A7R9VF48-F1
#
_cell.length_a   1.000
_cell.length_b   1.000
_cell.length_c   1.000
_cell.angle_alpha   90.00
_cell.angle_beta   90.00
_cell.angle_gamma   90.00
#
_symmetry.space_group_name_H-M   'P 1'
#
loop_
_entity.id
_entity.type
_entity.pdbx_description
1 polymer ?
#
loop_
_entity_poly.entity_id
_entity_poly.type
_entity_poly.pdbx_seq_one_letter_code
_entity_poly.pdbx_strand_id
1 'polypeptide(L)'
;MQSTQAEAGVRSAYRVDRDHGARPLCWRCYFEARRCQLMLFLLCFMPLPATSMDLMVASGNEAPRPMSKETGSQQWAGPLAQHTHDAMVAQSDFAEGIHGVLMRAQAANSEAVSGLHPFDLFPVTVGCPPGQPLSSYGRGVSLVTLDGQHERRDHTHLCNLTFAAASSNCLIISMGSDLDFTFESDMLQSTGCHVHTFDCTKEGTSIHQRHTYHNACIGVALTPGDARYVSWSQMQRKINPGKDVVAVLRADISGAEFEMVAELSRRLPLPHQLAIKVHLSKPGGLHSMSDLASLHAHLANLGYGLISRADHPCSAVNGASCTEYSWLLLNARKHRFGKTRGRGAAHGGSAGMSTAVQKARPPGIREMDKFINTLFNNIAMYVPNSRGGIDDAQGWMDENVLKMFDIIQRPCKVIIEVGSWKGRSALNFGKHIIKSEPEGVVLCIDTWLGAPEFWTWGSEDMERGGSLILQDGYPSVFYTFLNNVYANQLQDTVVPFPISSEQGYNVLTHYQFKVDAIYIDASHEQGIVYREMSNFWELLSPGGVLFGDDYMSNWPGVIHDVDLFAKDKGHEYIVHGVVWFIVKNTDV
;
A
#
# COMPACT_ATOMS: atom_id res chain seq x y z
N MET A 1 80.30 -2.47 10.78
CA MET A 1 80.40 -3.83 10.22
C MET A 1 78.98 -4.25 9.90
N GLN A 2 78.52 -4.17 8.64
CA GLN A 2 78.57 -5.26 7.64
C GLN A 2 78.18 -6.62 8.27
N SER A 3 77.22 -7.41 7.78
CA SER A 3 76.53 -7.43 6.49
C SER A 3 75.47 -8.56 6.50
N THR A 4 74.47 -8.43 5.62
CA THR A 4 73.90 -9.45 4.69
C THR A 4 73.08 -10.66 5.17
N GLN A 5 71.84 -10.70 4.62
CA GLN A 5 71.14 -11.81 3.91
C GLN A 5 70.77 -13.08 4.71
N ALA A 6 69.77 -13.89 4.37
CA ALA A 6 68.50 -13.82 3.64
C ALA A 6 67.83 -15.21 3.84
N GLU A 7 66.52 -15.27 3.58
CA GLU A 7 65.74 -16.47 3.20
C GLU A 7 65.11 -17.43 4.24
N ALA A 8 63.97 -17.94 3.75
CA ALA A 8 63.20 -19.14 4.11
C ALA A 8 62.10 -19.00 5.17
N GLY A 9 60.85 -18.99 4.68
CA GLY A 9 59.64 -19.03 5.49
C GLY A 9 59.37 -20.38 6.14
N VAL A 10 58.60 -20.33 7.23
CA VAL A 10 57.91 -21.48 7.81
C VAL A 10 56.54 -21.01 8.29
N ARG A 11 55.50 -21.61 7.70
CA ARG A 11 54.11 -21.57 8.18
C ARG A 11 54.08 -22.16 9.61
N SER A 12 53.61 -21.40 10.60
CA SER A 12 53.26 -21.98 11.90
C SER A 12 51.79 -22.40 11.92
N ALA A 13 51.60 -23.71 11.98
CA ALA A 13 50.34 -24.38 12.23
C ALA A 13 49.86 -24.12 13.66
N TYR A 14 48.55 -23.91 13.84
CA TYR A 14 47.85 -24.40 15.02
C TYR A 14 46.85 -25.47 14.56
N ARG A 15 47.09 -26.68 15.07
CA ARG A 15 46.30 -27.90 14.86
C ARG A 15 44.90 -27.74 15.45
N VAL A 16 43.90 -28.11 14.66
CA VAL A 16 42.58 -28.53 15.14
C VAL A 16 42.42 -29.98 14.65
N ASP A 17 42.52 -30.94 15.56
CA ASP A 17 41.91 -32.27 15.37
C ASP A 17 40.47 -32.16 15.89
N ARG A 18 39.46 -32.29 15.01
CA ARG A 18 38.74 -33.55 14.71
C ARG A 18 38.09 -34.10 15.98
N ASP A 19 36.76 -34.24 16.02
CA ASP A 19 36.11 -35.25 15.19
C ASP A 19 34.57 -35.14 15.15
N HIS A 20 33.98 -35.75 14.10
CA HIS A 20 32.56 -36.06 13.82
C HIS A 20 31.64 -34.97 13.23
N GLY A 21 31.45 -35.06 11.92
CA GLY A 21 30.41 -34.36 11.18
C GLY A 21 29.11 -35.16 11.01
N ALA A 22 28.01 -34.45 10.77
CA ALA A 22 26.99 -34.71 9.76
C ALA A 22 25.97 -33.55 9.73
N ARG A 23 25.66 -33.06 8.52
CA ARG A 23 24.57 -32.11 8.18
C ARG A 23 23.22 -32.89 8.04
N PRO A 24 22.07 -32.27 7.65
CA PRO A 24 21.37 -31.08 8.15
C PRO A 24 19.85 -31.33 8.45
N LEU A 25 19.19 -30.35 9.10
CA LEU A 25 17.75 -29.98 9.09
C LEU A 25 16.67 -31.07 9.27
N CYS A 26 15.86 -30.95 10.33
CA CYS A 26 14.46 -31.40 10.32
C CYS A 26 13.56 -30.48 11.17
N TRP A 27 12.48 -30.01 10.54
CA TRP A 27 11.45 -29.06 11.00
C TRP A 27 10.55 -29.56 12.15
N ARG A 28 10.96 -30.58 12.91
CA ARG A 28 10.09 -31.27 13.89
C ARG A 28 10.27 -30.83 15.35
N CYS A 29 11.25 -30.00 15.68
CA CYS A 29 11.48 -29.54 17.06
C CYS A 29 10.87 -28.17 17.41
N TYR A 30 10.26 -27.45 16.45
CA TYR A 30 9.66 -26.14 16.72
C TYR A 30 8.27 -26.22 17.41
N PHE A 31 7.67 -27.41 17.50
CA PHE A 31 6.31 -27.58 18.03
C PHE A 31 6.22 -27.96 19.53
N GLU A 32 7.32 -28.28 20.21
CA GLU A 32 7.32 -28.66 21.64
C GLU A 32 7.61 -27.47 22.60
N ALA A 33 8.03 -26.30 22.10
CA ALA A 33 8.31 -25.13 22.95
C ALA A 33 7.05 -24.40 23.46
N ARG A 34 5.85 -24.82 23.07
CA ARG A 34 4.56 -24.31 23.59
C ARG A 34 4.14 -24.90 24.95
N ARG A 35 4.99 -25.65 25.66
CA ARG A 35 4.62 -26.31 26.94
C ARG A 35 5.42 -25.92 28.19
N CYS A 36 6.44 -25.05 28.13
CA CYS A 36 7.37 -24.90 29.26
C CYS A 36 7.62 -23.49 29.85
N GLN A 37 6.73 -22.50 29.70
CA GLN A 37 6.82 -21.27 30.53
C GLN A 37 5.49 -20.83 31.16
N LEU A 38 4.73 -21.84 31.58
CA LEU A 38 3.85 -21.80 32.73
C LEU A 38 4.71 -21.80 34.03
N MET A 39 5.64 -20.85 34.19
CA MET A 39 6.53 -20.71 35.36
C MET A 39 7.05 -19.26 35.52
N LEU A 40 6.17 -18.28 35.40
CA LEU A 40 6.39 -16.92 35.92
C LEU A 40 5.11 -16.46 36.63
N PHE A 41 4.73 -17.27 37.61
CA PHE A 41 3.83 -16.91 38.69
C PHE A 41 4.69 -16.38 39.84
N LEU A 42 4.16 -15.38 40.56
CA LEU A 42 4.62 -14.83 41.84
C LEU A 42 5.70 -13.75 41.76
N LEU A 43 5.28 -12.48 41.77
CA LEU A 43 5.40 -11.59 42.94
C LEU A 43 4.96 -10.16 42.57
N CYS A 44 4.21 -9.53 43.48
CA CYS A 44 3.83 -8.11 43.55
C CYS A 44 2.59 -7.68 42.72
N PHE A 45 1.42 -7.31 43.26
CA PHE A 45 0.92 -7.08 44.62
C PHE A 45 -0.62 -7.18 44.64
N MET A 46 -1.17 -7.36 45.85
CA MET A 46 -2.50 -7.82 46.28
C MET A 46 -3.73 -6.88 46.03
N PRO A 47 -4.96 -7.38 46.29
CA PRO A 47 -6.24 -6.79 45.88
C PRO A 47 -6.91 -5.91 46.94
N LEU A 48 -7.79 -4.99 46.54
CA LEU A 48 -8.76 -4.30 47.41
C LEU A 48 -10.11 -4.08 46.70
N PRO A 49 -11.21 -3.90 47.46
CA PRO A 49 -12.46 -4.62 47.22
C PRO A 49 -13.51 -3.83 46.42
N ALA A 50 -14.47 -4.59 45.91
CA ALA A 50 -15.74 -4.12 45.39
C ALA A 50 -16.40 -3.10 46.33
N THR A 51 -16.63 -1.90 45.79
CA THR A 51 -17.70 -1.01 46.27
C THR A 51 -18.50 -0.58 45.05
N SER A 52 -19.79 -0.85 45.15
CA SER A 52 -20.86 -0.37 44.27
C SER A 52 -20.75 1.14 44.05
N MET A 53 -20.65 1.56 42.79
CA MET A 53 -21.05 2.90 42.39
C MET A 53 -22.05 2.79 41.25
N ASP A 54 -23.23 3.30 41.56
CA ASP A 54 -24.39 3.40 40.70
C ASP A 54 -24.07 4.08 39.36
N LEU A 55 -24.55 3.47 38.28
CA LEU A 55 -24.77 4.14 37.00
C LEU A 55 -25.80 5.27 37.21
N MET A 56 -25.32 6.49 37.42
CA MET A 56 -26.14 7.67 37.16
C MET A 56 -26.21 7.91 35.65
N VAL A 57 -27.37 7.57 35.10
CA VAL A 57 -27.90 8.11 33.85
C VAL A 57 -28.03 9.62 33.99
N ALA A 58 -27.10 10.37 33.40
CA ALA A 58 -27.28 11.80 33.17
C ALA A 58 -27.83 11.99 31.75
N SER A 59 -29.15 12.13 31.67
CA SER A 59 -29.86 12.70 30.53
C SER A 59 -29.44 14.16 30.33
N GLY A 60 -28.58 14.42 29.35
CA GLY A 60 -28.22 15.76 28.89
C GLY A 60 -28.75 15.99 27.47
N ASN A 61 -29.98 16.51 27.38
CA ASN A 61 -30.47 17.17 26.17
C ASN A 61 -29.67 18.47 25.99
N GLU A 62 -28.67 18.48 25.11
CA GLU A 62 -28.18 19.72 24.51
C GLU A 62 -28.20 19.61 22.99
N ALA A 63 -29.04 20.43 22.38
CA ALA A 63 -29.09 20.64 20.95
C ALA A 63 -27.76 21.25 20.44
N PRO A 64 -27.27 20.87 19.26
CA PRO A 64 -26.03 21.42 18.72
C PRO A 64 -26.21 22.91 18.38
N ARG A 65 -25.31 23.75 18.91
CA ARG A 65 -25.21 25.17 18.53
C ARG A 65 -24.58 25.29 17.12
N PRO A 66 -24.98 26.30 16.32
CA PRO A 66 -24.56 26.40 14.93
C PRO A 66 -23.10 26.86 14.81
N MET A 67 -22.38 26.23 13.87
CA MET A 67 -21.05 26.59 13.41
C MET A 67 -20.95 28.07 13.01
N SER A 68 -19.94 28.75 13.57
CA SER A 68 -19.43 29.99 13.00
C SER A 68 -18.74 29.72 11.66
N LYS A 69 -19.17 30.45 10.64
CA LYS A 69 -18.62 30.44 9.28
C LYS A 69 -17.17 30.94 9.29
N GLU A 70 -16.22 30.06 9.05
CA GLU A 70 -14.95 30.44 8.41
C GLU A 70 -15.08 30.22 6.91
N THR A 71 -15.17 31.32 6.19
CA THR A 71 -15.17 31.38 4.74
C THR A 71 -13.73 31.43 4.24
N GLY A 72 -13.24 30.35 3.62
CA GLY A 72 -11.93 30.35 2.96
C GLY A 72 -11.55 29.00 2.36
N SER A 73 -11.85 28.84 1.07
CA SER A 73 -11.25 27.85 0.15
C SER A 73 -11.30 26.35 0.51
N GLN A 74 -12.48 25.74 0.45
CA GLN A 74 -12.62 24.30 0.15
C GLN A 74 -13.59 24.16 -1.03
N GLN A 75 -13.07 24.02 -2.25
CA GLN A 75 -13.94 23.86 -3.41
C GLN A 75 -13.32 23.01 -4.52
N TRP A 76 -12.80 21.81 -4.21
CA TRP A 76 -12.37 20.85 -5.25
C TRP A 76 -12.56 19.35 -4.92
N ALA A 77 -13.56 18.97 -4.10
CA ALA A 77 -13.96 17.57 -3.97
C ALA A 77 -15.44 17.40 -4.35
N GLY A 78 -15.73 16.73 -5.47
CA GLY A 78 -17.10 16.35 -5.82
C GLY A 78 -17.66 15.28 -4.86
N PRO A 79 -18.98 15.01 -4.88
CA PRO A 79 -19.63 14.09 -3.93
C PRO A 79 -19.02 12.69 -3.86
N LEU A 80 -18.48 12.19 -4.97
CA LEU A 80 -17.80 10.90 -5.02
C LEU A 80 -16.45 10.90 -4.29
N ALA A 81 -15.68 11.99 -4.40
CA ALA A 81 -14.38 12.09 -3.74
C ALA A 81 -14.54 12.21 -2.22
N GLN A 82 -15.56 12.94 -1.78
CA GLN A 82 -15.92 13.01 -0.36
C GLN A 82 -16.37 11.63 0.16
N HIS A 83 -17.25 10.94 -0.57
CA HIS A 83 -17.68 9.58 -0.21
C HIS A 83 -16.49 8.61 -0.08
N THR A 84 -15.55 8.65 -1.03
CA THR A 84 -14.35 7.81 -0.98
C THR A 84 -13.49 8.15 0.24
N HIS A 85 -13.31 9.43 0.56
CA HIS A 85 -12.56 9.85 1.74
C HIS A 85 -13.23 9.35 3.03
N ASP A 86 -14.52 9.61 3.22
CA ASP A 86 -15.26 9.20 4.41
C ASP A 86 -15.28 7.67 4.57
N ALA A 87 -15.42 6.94 3.46
CA ALA A 87 -15.34 5.49 3.45
C ALA A 87 -13.95 4.97 3.84
N MET A 88 -12.89 5.62 3.38
CA MET A 88 -11.51 5.26 3.74
C MET A 88 -11.22 5.53 5.22
N VAL A 89 -11.75 6.62 5.78
CA VAL A 89 -11.64 6.93 7.22
C VAL A 89 -12.35 5.86 8.04
N ALA A 90 -13.61 5.55 7.73
CA ALA A 90 -14.36 4.51 8.43
C ALA A 90 -13.68 3.13 8.34
N GLN A 91 -13.05 2.84 7.19
CA GLN A 91 -12.30 1.60 7.00
C GLN A 91 -11.00 1.56 7.81
N SER A 92 -10.30 2.70 7.93
CA SER A 92 -9.10 2.83 8.77
C SER A 92 -9.44 2.61 10.23
N ASP A 93 -10.51 3.23 10.72
CA ASP A 93 -10.97 3.07 12.10
C ASP A 93 -11.34 1.60 12.41
N PHE A 94 -11.96 0.92 11.45
CA PHE A 94 -12.26 -0.51 11.57
C PHE A 94 -10.98 -1.37 11.58
N ALA A 95 -10.00 -1.08 10.71
CA ALA A 95 -8.73 -1.81 10.65
C ALA A 95 -7.92 -1.66 11.94
N GLU A 96 -7.89 -0.47 12.53
CA GLU A 96 -7.23 -0.21 13.82
C GLU A 96 -7.99 -0.83 15.00
N GLY A 97 -9.33 -0.83 14.93
CA GLY A 97 -10.21 -1.45 15.92
C GLY A 97 -10.22 -2.99 15.90
N ILE A 98 -9.55 -3.62 14.94
CA ILE A 98 -9.61 -5.07 14.74
C ILE A 98 -9.00 -5.86 15.88
N HIS A 99 -8.04 -5.28 16.63
CA HIS A 99 -7.54 -5.91 17.85
C HIS A 99 -8.65 -6.04 18.90
N GLY A 100 -9.49 -5.00 19.06
CA GLY A 100 -10.65 -5.05 19.92
C GLY A 100 -11.74 -6.01 19.42
N VAL A 101 -11.82 -6.24 18.11
CA VAL A 101 -12.69 -7.27 17.52
C VAL A 101 -12.14 -8.68 17.77
N LEU A 102 -10.84 -8.89 17.59
CA LEU A 102 -10.15 -10.16 17.87
C LEU A 102 -10.25 -10.55 19.35
N MET A 103 -10.05 -9.60 20.27
CA MET A 103 -10.21 -9.84 21.71
C MET A 103 -11.66 -10.19 22.06
N ARG A 104 -12.65 -9.53 21.45
CA ARG A 104 -14.07 -9.86 21.61
C ARG A 104 -14.44 -11.20 20.98
N ALA A 105 -13.86 -11.54 19.84
CA ALA A 105 -14.02 -12.83 19.17
C ALA A 105 -13.41 -13.98 19.98
N GLN A 106 -12.24 -13.77 20.58
CA GLN A 106 -11.63 -14.71 21.52
C GLN A 106 -12.49 -14.88 22.78
N ALA A 107 -13.03 -13.78 23.33
CA ALA A 107 -13.96 -13.83 24.46
C ALA A 107 -15.27 -14.57 24.11
N ALA A 108 -15.82 -14.34 22.92
CA ALA A 108 -17.02 -15.02 22.41
C ALA A 108 -16.78 -16.51 22.11
N ASN A 109 -15.55 -16.91 21.82
CA ASN A 109 -15.15 -18.32 21.75
C ASN A 109 -15.00 -18.97 23.14
N SER A 110 -14.76 -18.19 24.20
CA SER A 110 -14.56 -18.70 25.57
C SER A 110 -15.82 -18.69 26.44
N GLU A 111 -16.80 -17.84 26.15
CA GLU A 111 -18.09 -17.81 26.82
C GLU A 111 -19.21 -17.61 25.78
N ALA A 112 -20.30 -18.36 25.91
CA ALA A 112 -21.53 -18.05 25.19
C ALA A 112 -22.07 -16.72 25.74
N VAL A 113 -21.57 -15.60 25.20
CA VAL A 113 -22.11 -14.28 25.50
C VAL A 113 -23.56 -14.30 25.02
N SER A 114 -24.49 -14.45 25.96
CA SER A 114 -25.89 -14.65 25.68
C SER A 114 -26.45 -13.46 24.91
N GLY A 115 -26.79 -13.67 23.64
CA GLY A 115 -27.48 -12.69 22.79
C GLY A 115 -26.67 -11.98 21.71
N LEU A 116 -25.36 -12.21 21.60
CA LEU A 116 -24.54 -11.67 20.49
C LEU A 116 -24.37 -12.72 19.39
N HIS A 117 -24.85 -12.43 18.17
CA HIS A 117 -24.57 -13.28 17.02
C HIS A 117 -23.09 -13.12 16.64
N PRO A 118 -22.32 -14.19 16.36
CA PRO A 118 -20.87 -14.06 16.11
C PRO A 118 -20.52 -13.06 14.99
N PHE A 119 -21.39 -12.97 13.98
CA PHE A 119 -21.25 -12.04 12.85
C PHE A 119 -21.49 -10.55 13.20
N ASP A 120 -22.08 -10.23 14.36
CA ASP A 120 -22.33 -8.85 14.85
C ASP A 120 -21.06 -8.09 15.21
N LEU A 121 -19.93 -8.80 15.32
CA LEU A 121 -18.62 -8.20 15.53
C LEU A 121 -18.10 -7.44 14.30
N PHE A 122 -18.73 -7.62 13.13
CA PHE A 122 -18.31 -7.03 11.86
C PHE A 122 -19.46 -6.24 11.20
N PRO A 123 -19.76 -5.03 11.70
CA PRO A 123 -20.78 -4.17 11.11
C PRO A 123 -20.34 -3.66 9.74
N VAL A 124 -21.31 -3.37 8.86
CA VAL A 124 -21.09 -2.66 7.60
C VAL A 124 -20.38 -1.34 7.89
N THR A 125 -19.24 -1.11 7.23
CA THR A 125 -18.37 0.05 7.49
C THR A 125 -18.54 1.14 6.45
N VAL A 126 -19.07 0.81 5.26
CA VAL A 126 -19.11 1.73 4.11
C VAL A 126 -20.43 1.61 3.35
N GLY A 127 -20.97 2.74 2.89
CA GLY A 127 -22.10 2.77 1.96
C GLY A 127 -21.66 2.67 0.49
N CYS A 128 -22.56 2.27 -0.41
CA CYS A 128 -22.26 2.30 -1.84
C CYS A 128 -22.04 3.73 -2.38
N PRO A 129 -21.23 3.90 -3.45
CA PRO A 129 -20.98 5.20 -4.04
C PRO A 129 -22.26 5.91 -4.53
N PRO A 130 -22.27 7.26 -4.57
CA PRO A 130 -23.40 8.01 -5.12
C PRO A 130 -23.77 7.55 -6.54
N GLY A 131 -25.06 7.27 -6.76
CA GLY A 131 -25.56 6.78 -8.04
C GLY A 131 -25.36 5.27 -8.30
N GLN A 132 -24.77 4.53 -7.36
CA GLN A 132 -24.60 3.09 -7.44
C GLN A 132 -25.31 2.38 -6.27
N PRO A 133 -26.65 2.33 -6.24
CA PRO A 133 -27.35 1.73 -5.10
C PRO A 133 -26.98 0.26 -4.91
N LEU A 134 -27.07 -0.21 -3.66
CA LEU A 134 -26.94 -1.64 -3.35
C LEU A 134 -28.04 -2.42 -4.08
N SER A 135 -27.64 -3.42 -4.85
CA SER A 135 -28.49 -4.21 -5.73
C SER A 135 -28.33 -5.69 -5.41
N SER A 136 -29.41 -6.45 -5.56
CA SER A 136 -29.47 -7.88 -5.27
C SER A 136 -29.40 -8.70 -6.57
N TYR A 137 -28.58 -9.74 -6.58
CA TYR A 137 -28.36 -10.62 -7.73
C TYR A 137 -28.45 -12.10 -7.30
N GLY A 138 -28.98 -12.98 -8.15
CA GLY A 138 -29.19 -14.40 -7.86
C GLY A 138 -30.58 -14.73 -7.31
N ARG A 139 -30.85 -16.02 -7.06
CA ARG A 139 -32.19 -16.53 -6.76
C ARG A 139 -32.73 -16.03 -5.40
N GLY A 140 -33.92 -15.43 -5.44
CA GLY A 140 -34.70 -15.13 -4.23
C GLY A 140 -35.64 -16.25 -3.84
N VAL A 141 -35.13 -17.46 -3.59
CA VAL A 141 -36.00 -18.58 -3.15
C VAL A 141 -36.49 -18.30 -1.75
N SER A 142 -37.77 -17.97 -1.58
CA SER A 142 -38.47 -17.99 -0.29
C SER A 142 -38.40 -19.39 0.32
N LEU A 143 -37.43 -19.63 1.20
CA LEU A 143 -37.52 -20.73 2.14
C LEU A 143 -38.54 -20.32 3.19
N VAL A 144 -39.73 -20.92 3.13
CA VAL A 144 -40.73 -20.81 4.20
C VAL A 144 -40.12 -21.45 5.44
N THR A 145 -39.83 -20.64 6.44
CA THR A 145 -39.44 -21.10 7.77
C THR A 145 -40.55 -21.99 8.35
N LEU A 146 -40.21 -22.94 9.25
CA LEU A 146 -41.18 -23.89 9.85
C LEU A 146 -42.39 -23.21 10.56
N ASP A 147 -42.30 -21.90 10.81
CA ASP A 147 -43.32 -21.04 11.40
C ASP A 147 -44.21 -20.30 10.37
N GLY A 148 -43.94 -20.43 9.07
CA GLY A 148 -44.78 -19.90 7.99
C GLY A 148 -44.80 -18.37 7.85
N GLN A 149 -43.93 -17.63 8.56
CA GLN A 149 -44.02 -16.16 8.68
C GLN A 149 -42.94 -15.39 7.91
N HIS A 150 -41.89 -16.05 7.40
CA HIS A 150 -40.78 -15.35 6.74
C HIS A 150 -40.38 -15.96 5.38
N GLU A 151 -40.48 -15.14 4.33
CA GLU A 151 -39.82 -15.35 3.04
C GLU A 151 -38.36 -14.85 3.12
N ARG A 152 -37.37 -15.74 3.13
CA ARG A 152 -35.94 -15.36 3.05
C ARG A 152 -35.39 -15.61 1.66
N ARG A 153 -34.65 -14.65 1.11
CA ARG A 153 -34.06 -14.70 -0.25
C ARG A 153 -32.53 -14.76 -0.16
N ASP A 154 -31.89 -15.71 -0.86
CA ASP A 154 -30.43 -15.91 -0.91
C ASP A 154 -29.81 -15.08 -2.05
N HIS A 155 -29.85 -13.75 -1.90
CA HIS A 155 -29.32 -12.83 -2.91
C HIS A 155 -27.91 -12.36 -2.55
N THR A 156 -27.05 -12.25 -3.55
CA THR A 156 -25.78 -11.56 -3.42
C THR A 156 -25.95 -10.04 -3.58
N HIS A 157 -25.43 -9.27 -2.63
CA HIS A 157 -25.66 -7.82 -2.53
C HIS A 157 -24.43 -7.02 -2.96
N LEU A 158 -24.48 -6.33 -4.10
CA LEU A 158 -23.36 -5.57 -4.65
C LEU A 158 -23.80 -4.13 -4.95
N CYS A 159 -22.89 -3.16 -4.87
CA CYS A 159 -23.13 -1.84 -5.43
C CYS A 159 -23.32 -1.95 -6.94
N ASN A 160 -24.25 -1.18 -7.48
CA ASN A 160 -24.64 -1.27 -8.89
C ASN A 160 -23.43 -1.16 -9.84
N LEU A 161 -23.28 -2.15 -10.72
CA LEU A 161 -22.16 -2.34 -11.63
C LEU A 161 -22.23 -1.44 -12.89
N THR A 162 -22.60 -0.17 -12.72
CA THR A 162 -22.80 0.80 -13.82
C THR A 162 -21.61 0.89 -14.78
N PHE A 163 -20.37 0.80 -14.26
CA PHE A 163 -19.15 0.81 -15.10
C PHE A 163 -19.00 -0.46 -15.95
N ALA A 164 -19.46 -1.60 -15.43
CA ALA A 164 -19.39 -2.90 -16.08
C ALA A 164 -20.52 -3.12 -17.08
N ALA A 165 -21.65 -2.42 -16.90
CA ALA A 165 -22.73 -2.37 -17.88
C ALA A 165 -22.28 -1.74 -19.21
N ALA A 166 -21.35 -0.78 -19.17
CA ALA A 166 -20.86 -0.06 -20.35
C ALA A 166 -19.62 -0.70 -21.02
N SER A 167 -19.00 -1.72 -20.43
CA SER A 167 -17.74 -2.30 -20.88
C SER A 167 -17.85 -3.80 -21.15
N SER A 168 -17.29 -4.26 -22.27
CA SER A 168 -17.09 -5.69 -22.53
C SER A 168 -15.75 -6.21 -21.99
N ASN A 169 -14.89 -5.31 -21.48
CA ASN A 169 -13.53 -5.60 -21.05
C ASN A 169 -13.42 -5.82 -19.53
N CYS A 170 -14.27 -6.70 -19.01
CA CYS A 170 -14.34 -7.05 -17.61
C CYS A 170 -14.67 -8.53 -17.41
N LEU A 171 -14.28 -9.03 -16.24
CA LEU A 171 -14.48 -10.40 -15.80
C LEU A 171 -15.34 -10.43 -14.53
N ILE A 172 -16.24 -11.39 -14.46
CA ILE A 172 -16.97 -11.77 -13.27
C ILE A 172 -16.61 -13.21 -12.95
N ILE A 173 -16.19 -13.48 -11.73
CA ILE A 173 -15.75 -14.79 -11.29
C ILE A 173 -16.74 -15.27 -10.22
N SER A 174 -17.28 -16.47 -10.39
CA SER A 174 -18.20 -17.12 -9.45
C SER A 174 -17.62 -18.48 -9.05
N MET A 175 -17.62 -18.78 -7.76
CA MET A 175 -17.09 -20.03 -7.22
C MET A 175 -18.13 -20.73 -6.36
N GLY A 176 -18.27 -22.05 -6.53
CA GLY A 176 -19.17 -22.87 -5.72
C GLY A 176 -20.65 -22.72 -6.11
N SER A 177 -20.94 -22.74 -7.41
CA SER A 177 -22.31 -22.51 -7.91
C SER A 177 -23.31 -23.63 -7.60
N ASP A 178 -22.86 -24.86 -7.36
CA ASP A 178 -23.73 -26.05 -7.18
C ASP A 178 -24.73 -26.24 -8.34
N LEU A 179 -24.32 -25.84 -9.56
CA LEU A 179 -25.14 -25.74 -10.78
C LEU A 179 -26.32 -24.76 -10.72
N ASP A 180 -26.41 -23.92 -9.68
CA ASP A 180 -27.33 -22.77 -9.66
C ASP A 180 -26.68 -21.55 -10.32
N PHE A 181 -26.97 -21.36 -11.61
CA PHE A 181 -26.43 -20.25 -12.40
C PHE A 181 -27.30 -18.98 -12.39
N THR A 182 -28.15 -18.78 -11.38
CA THR A 182 -29.01 -17.59 -11.32
C THR A 182 -28.22 -16.30 -11.17
N PHE A 183 -27.20 -16.28 -10.31
CA PHE A 183 -26.30 -15.14 -10.17
C PHE A 183 -25.59 -14.82 -11.50
N GLU A 184 -25.04 -15.85 -12.14
CA GLU A 184 -24.37 -15.75 -13.43
C GLU A 184 -25.31 -15.23 -14.51
N SER A 185 -26.56 -15.70 -14.51
CA SER A 185 -27.60 -15.24 -15.43
C SER A 185 -27.91 -13.76 -15.26
N ASP A 186 -28.04 -13.30 -14.01
CA ASP A 186 -28.28 -11.88 -13.72
C ASP A 186 -27.07 -11.02 -14.12
N MET A 187 -25.84 -11.50 -13.87
CA MET A 187 -24.61 -10.84 -14.29
C MET A 187 -24.50 -10.73 -15.82
N LEU A 188 -24.87 -11.79 -16.53
CA LEU A 188 -24.91 -11.79 -18.00
C LEU A 188 -25.96 -10.81 -18.55
N GLN A 189 -27.10 -10.66 -17.88
CA GLN A 189 -28.17 -9.74 -18.30
C GLN A 189 -27.84 -8.28 -17.97
N SER A 190 -27.20 -8.03 -16.83
CA SER A 190 -26.96 -6.67 -16.32
C SER A 190 -25.59 -6.11 -16.70
N THR A 191 -24.67 -6.92 -17.24
CA THR A 191 -23.30 -6.47 -17.57
C THR A 191 -22.81 -6.96 -18.93
N GLY A 192 -21.82 -6.26 -19.49
CA GLY A 192 -21.08 -6.67 -20.68
C GLY A 192 -19.94 -7.66 -20.40
N CYS A 193 -19.67 -8.02 -19.13
CA CYS A 193 -18.51 -8.81 -18.74
C CYS A 193 -18.56 -10.26 -19.24
N HIS A 194 -17.40 -10.89 -19.32
CA HIS A 194 -17.30 -12.34 -19.40
C HIS A 194 -17.43 -12.93 -17.99
N VAL A 195 -18.26 -13.97 -17.87
CA VAL A 195 -18.53 -14.66 -16.61
C VAL A 195 -17.77 -15.99 -16.61
N HIS A 196 -17.05 -16.28 -15.54
CA HIS A 196 -16.33 -17.53 -15.33
C HIS A 196 -16.83 -18.18 -14.05
N THR A 197 -17.36 -19.39 -14.16
CA THR A 197 -17.80 -20.16 -12.99
C THR A 197 -16.87 -21.34 -12.74
N PHE A 198 -16.47 -21.53 -11.49
CA PHE A 198 -15.57 -22.57 -11.03
C PHE A 198 -16.27 -23.45 -10.00
N ASP A 199 -16.40 -24.75 -10.32
CA ASP A 199 -16.95 -25.75 -9.43
C ASP A 199 -16.41 -27.13 -9.80
N CYS A 200 -15.56 -27.71 -8.94
CA CYS A 200 -14.98 -29.03 -9.16
C CYS A 200 -15.80 -30.19 -8.55
N THR A 201 -16.93 -29.87 -7.91
CA THR A 201 -17.81 -30.86 -7.27
C THR A 201 -18.90 -31.34 -8.22
N LYS A 202 -19.16 -30.59 -9.29
CA LYS A 202 -20.20 -30.85 -10.28
C LYS A 202 -19.65 -30.85 -11.70
N GLU A 203 -20.27 -31.68 -12.54
CA GLU A 203 -20.13 -31.58 -13.99
C GLU A 203 -21.17 -30.58 -14.51
N GLY A 204 -20.70 -29.49 -15.12
CA GLY A 204 -21.55 -28.39 -15.60
C GLY A 204 -21.17 -27.96 -17.02
N THR A 205 -22.02 -27.12 -17.61
CA THR A 205 -21.80 -26.57 -18.96
C THR A 205 -22.09 -25.08 -18.99
N SER A 206 -21.43 -24.37 -19.90
CA SER A 206 -21.65 -22.95 -20.14
C SER A 206 -23.09 -22.68 -20.58
N ILE A 207 -23.73 -21.69 -19.94
CA ILE A 207 -25.13 -21.31 -20.22
C ILE A 207 -25.29 -20.19 -21.26
N HIS A 208 -24.18 -19.57 -21.67
CA HIS A 208 -24.20 -18.39 -22.55
C HIS A 208 -22.83 -18.23 -23.25
N GLN A 209 -22.79 -17.54 -24.40
CA GLN A 209 -21.54 -17.31 -25.17
C GLN A 209 -20.46 -16.51 -24.41
N ARG A 210 -20.88 -15.69 -23.43
CA ARG A 210 -19.99 -14.95 -22.51
C ARG A 210 -19.76 -15.66 -21.17
N HIS A 211 -20.24 -16.89 -21.02
CA HIS A 211 -20.06 -17.68 -19.81
C HIS A 211 -19.16 -18.89 -20.09
N THR A 212 -18.11 -19.07 -19.28
CA THR A 212 -17.27 -20.26 -19.31
C THR A 212 -17.36 -21.01 -17.99
N TYR A 213 -17.86 -22.26 -18.03
CA TYR A 213 -17.83 -23.16 -16.88
C TYR A 213 -16.48 -23.90 -16.81
N HIS A 214 -15.87 -23.94 -15.63
CA HIS A 214 -14.63 -24.64 -15.34
C HIS A 214 -14.91 -25.70 -14.26
N ASN A 215 -14.69 -26.97 -14.60
CA ASN A 215 -14.63 -28.05 -13.62
C ASN A 215 -13.27 -28.01 -12.91
N ALA A 216 -13.09 -27.00 -12.07
CA ALA A 216 -11.87 -26.74 -11.31
C ALA A 216 -12.22 -25.97 -10.03
N CYS A 217 -11.46 -26.20 -8.97
CA CYS A 217 -11.57 -25.48 -7.71
C CYS A 217 -10.42 -24.49 -7.57
N ILE A 218 -10.69 -23.33 -6.96
CA ILE A 218 -9.66 -22.32 -6.69
C ILE A 218 -9.31 -22.39 -5.21
N GLY A 219 -8.05 -22.70 -4.90
CA GLY A 219 -7.59 -22.90 -3.53
C GLY A 219 -6.55 -24.01 -3.43
N VAL A 220 -6.38 -24.57 -2.23
CA VAL A 220 -5.40 -25.63 -1.97
C VAL A 220 -6.06 -27.01 -2.06
N ALA A 221 -5.43 -27.93 -2.79
CA ALA A 221 -5.91 -29.30 -2.84
C ALA A 221 -5.88 -29.96 -1.45
N LEU A 222 -7.02 -30.48 -1.00
CA LEU A 222 -7.11 -31.28 0.23
C LEU A 222 -6.30 -32.59 0.12
N THR A 223 -6.07 -33.07 -1.10
CA THR A 223 -5.22 -34.22 -1.40
C THR A 223 -4.05 -33.77 -2.29
N PRO A 224 -2.79 -34.01 -1.89
CA PRO A 224 -1.62 -33.65 -2.70
C PRO A 224 -1.71 -34.26 -4.11
N GLY A 225 -1.65 -33.42 -5.13
CA GLY A 225 -1.64 -33.85 -6.54
C GLY A 225 -2.99 -33.87 -7.25
N ASP A 226 -4.09 -33.43 -6.62
CA ASP A 226 -5.37 -33.26 -7.33
C ASP A 226 -5.30 -32.10 -8.33
N ALA A 227 -5.24 -32.44 -9.62
CA ALA A 227 -5.09 -31.50 -10.73
C ALA A 227 -6.31 -30.59 -10.95
N ARG A 228 -7.44 -30.83 -10.26
CA ARG A 228 -8.63 -29.98 -10.31
C ARG A 228 -8.47 -28.69 -9.52
N TYR A 229 -7.52 -28.63 -8.59
CA TYR A 229 -7.25 -27.42 -7.81
C TYR A 229 -6.22 -26.54 -8.51
N VAL A 230 -6.55 -25.26 -8.65
CA VAL A 230 -5.66 -24.23 -9.19
C VAL A 230 -5.52 -23.09 -8.20
N SER A 231 -4.33 -22.50 -8.14
CA SER A 231 -4.11 -21.31 -7.30
C SER A 231 -4.83 -20.10 -7.90
N TRP A 232 -5.16 -19.10 -7.07
CA TRP A 232 -5.75 -17.84 -7.53
C TRP A 232 -4.90 -17.21 -8.65
N SER A 233 -3.60 -17.20 -8.42
CA SER A 233 -2.61 -16.63 -9.33
C SER A 233 -2.48 -17.40 -10.65
N GLN A 234 -2.59 -18.74 -10.63
CA GLN A 234 -2.62 -19.57 -11.85
C GLN A 234 -3.89 -19.32 -12.66
N MET A 235 -5.05 -19.27 -11.99
CA MET A 235 -6.34 -19.00 -12.62
C MET A 235 -6.31 -17.63 -13.31
N GLN A 236 -5.89 -16.57 -12.62
CA GLN A 236 -5.85 -15.23 -13.22
C GLN A 236 -4.92 -15.15 -14.43
N ARG A 237 -3.76 -15.84 -14.41
CA ARG A 237 -2.89 -15.89 -15.60
C ARG A 237 -3.55 -16.59 -16.79
N LYS A 238 -4.43 -17.56 -16.54
CA LYS A 238 -5.09 -18.37 -17.57
C LYS A 238 -6.30 -17.67 -18.18
N ILE A 239 -7.18 -17.11 -17.34
CA ILE A 239 -8.44 -16.50 -17.81
C ILE A 239 -8.36 -14.99 -18.00
N ASN A 240 -7.31 -14.35 -17.48
CA ASN A 240 -7.10 -12.91 -17.60
C ASN A 240 -5.74 -12.52 -18.24
N PRO A 241 -5.39 -13.06 -19.43
CA PRO A 241 -4.10 -12.79 -20.08
C PRO A 241 -3.93 -11.33 -20.55
N GLY A 242 -5.02 -10.55 -20.63
CA GLY A 242 -5.04 -9.13 -20.98
C GLY A 242 -5.11 -8.15 -19.80
N LYS A 243 -5.14 -8.66 -18.55
CA LYS A 243 -5.38 -7.88 -17.32
C LYS A 243 -6.67 -7.03 -17.37
N ASP A 244 -7.73 -7.63 -17.89
CA ASP A 244 -9.10 -7.14 -17.79
C ASP A 244 -9.50 -6.89 -16.34
N VAL A 245 -10.44 -5.98 -16.16
CA VAL A 245 -10.95 -5.59 -14.84
C VAL A 245 -11.74 -6.76 -14.28
N VAL A 246 -11.33 -7.28 -13.12
CA VAL A 246 -12.16 -8.21 -12.36
C VAL A 246 -13.23 -7.39 -11.65
N ALA A 247 -14.43 -7.33 -12.22
CA ALA A 247 -15.52 -6.51 -11.70
C ALA A 247 -16.08 -7.09 -10.39
N VAL A 248 -16.28 -8.40 -10.35
CA VAL A 248 -16.83 -9.10 -9.19
C VAL A 248 -16.13 -10.44 -9.02
N LEU A 249 -15.82 -10.79 -7.78
CA LEU A 249 -15.57 -12.16 -7.35
C LEU A 249 -16.63 -12.54 -6.31
N ARG A 250 -17.46 -13.53 -6.66
CA ARG A 250 -18.39 -14.21 -5.75
C ARG A 250 -17.80 -15.56 -5.37
N ALA A 251 -17.74 -15.87 -4.09
CA ALA A 251 -17.26 -17.16 -3.62
C ALA A 251 -18.13 -17.69 -2.47
N ASP A 252 -18.57 -18.93 -2.60
CA ASP A 252 -19.10 -19.71 -1.48
C ASP A 252 -17.97 -20.55 -0.87
N ILE A 253 -17.44 -20.10 0.27
CA ILE A 253 -16.29 -20.74 0.93
C ILE A 253 -16.80 -21.71 1.97
N SER A 254 -16.72 -23.00 1.62
CA SER A 254 -17.11 -24.10 2.51
C SER A 254 -15.91 -24.94 2.99
N GLY A 255 -14.69 -24.71 2.46
CA GLY A 255 -13.46 -25.31 2.94
C GLY A 255 -12.16 -24.77 2.32
N ALA A 256 -11.58 -25.50 1.36
CA ALA A 256 -10.25 -25.25 0.80
C ALA A 256 -10.10 -23.89 0.07
N GLU A 257 -11.23 -23.26 -0.25
CA GLU A 257 -11.32 -21.96 -0.91
C GLU A 257 -10.87 -20.82 0.00
N PHE A 258 -10.79 -21.03 1.32
CA PHE A 258 -10.37 -20.00 2.26
C PHE A 258 -8.91 -19.54 2.01
N GLU A 259 -8.03 -20.45 1.56
CA GLU A 259 -6.64 -20.09 1.25
C GLU A 259 -6.54 -19.13 0.04
N MET A 260 -7.53 -19.12 -0.86
CA MET A 260 -7.57 -18.17 -1.98
C MET A 260 -7.56 -16.73 -1.48
N VAL A 261 -8.20 -16.46 -0.34
CA VAL A 261 -8.21 -15.14 0.29
C VAL A 261 -6.79 -14.67 0.59
N ALA A 262 -5.91 -15.55 1.06
CA ALA A 262 -4.51 -15.22 1.34
C ALA A 262 -3.71 -14.90 0.05
N GLU A 263 -4.09 -15.45 -1.10
CA GLU A 263 -3.49 -15.11 -2.39
C GLU A 263 -3.99 -13.79 -2.99
N LEU A 264 -5.15 -13.27 -2.54
CA LEU A 264 -5.58 -11.92 -2.88
C LEU A 264 -4.50 -10.94 -2.41
N SER A 265 -3.82 -10.34 -3.36
CA SER A 265 -2.69 -9.44 -3.12
C SER A 265 -2.59 -8.43 -4.25
N ARG A 266 -1.98 -7.27 -3.99
CA ARG A 266 -1.82 -6.22 -5.00
C ARG A 266 -0.83 -6.58 -6.13
N ARG A 267 -0.28 -7.81 -6.14
CA ARG A 267 0.55 -8.35 -7.22
C ARG A 267 -0.26 -8.71 -8.47
N LEU A 268 -1.56 -8.93 -8.31
CA LEU A 268 -2.48 -9.23 -9.40
C LEU A 268 -3.72 -8.32 -9.33
N PRO A 269 -4.52 -8.21 -10.41
CA PRO A 269 -5.74 -7.41 -10.38
C PRO A 269 -6.68 -7.87 -9.26
N LEU A 270 -7.00 -6.95 -8.36
CA LEU A 270 -7.98 -7.18 -7.31
C LEU A 270 -9.41 -7.03 -7.87
N PRO A 271 -10.37 -7.86 -7.43
CA PRO A 271 -11.77 -7.64 -7.71
C PRO A 271 -12.25 -6.25 -7.28
N HIS A 272 -13.05 -5.58 -8.09
CA HIS A 272 -13.63 -4.29 -7.70
C HIS A 272 -14.64 -4.45 -6.56
N GLN A 273 -15.41 -5.55 -6.60
CA GLN A 273 -16.28 -5.98 -5.51
C GLN A 273 -16.06 -7.47 -5.20
N LEU A 274 -16.18 -7.81 -3.92
CA LEU A 274 -16.13 -9.16 -3.39
C LEU A 274 -17.47 -9.49 -2.77
N ALA A 275 -17.97 -10.71 -2.98
CA ALA A 275 -19.04 -11.29 -2.18
C ALA A 275 -18.59 -12.68 -1.73
N ILE A 276 -18.45 -12.89 -0.42
CA ILE A 276 -17.95 -14.15 0.13
C ILE A 276 -18.94 -14.66 1.16
N LYS A 277 -19.48 -15.86 0.91
CA LYS A 277 -20.30 -16.60 1.87
C LYS A 277 -19.39 -17.47 2.73
N VAL A 278 -19.46 -17.28 4.04
CA VAL A 278 -18.65 -17.98 5.03
C VAL A 278 -19.56 -18.82 5.92
N HIS A 279 -19.18 -20.08 6.14
CA HIS A 279 -19.90 -20.99 7.01
C HIS A 279 -19.17 -21.11 8.35
N LEU A 280 -19.80 -20.63 9.45
CA LEU A 280 -19.27 -20.81 10.80
C LEU A 280 -19.88 -22.06 11.44
N SER A 281 -19.04 -22.86 12.11
CA SER A 281 -19.48 -24.05 12.82
C SER A 281 -19.33 -23.91 14.33
N LYS A 282 -20.18 -24.65 15.07
CA LYS A 282 -19.94 -25.07 16.47
C LYS A 282 -18.58 -25.79 16.62
N PRO A 283 -18.06 -26.03 17.84
CA PRO A 283 -16.70 -26.53 18.05
C PRO A 283 -16.38 -27.73 17.16
N GLY A 284 -15.45 -27.55 16.21
CA GLY A 284 -14.98 -28.59 15.29
C GLY A 284 -15.41 -28.50 13.81
N GLY A 285 -16.02 -27.42 13.32
CA GLY A 285 -16.16 -27.22 11.86
C GLY A 285 -15.17 -26.25 11.24
N LEU A 286 -15.31 -26.01 9.93
CA LEU A 286 -14.19 -25.62 9.06
C LEU A 286 -13.55 -24.25 9.33
N HIS A 287 -14.30 -23.26 9.84
CA HIS A 287 -13.77 -21.91 10.11
C HIS A 287 -14.21 -21.36 11.48
N SER A 288 -13.27 -20.67 12.13
CA SER A 288 -13.39 -20.05 13.46
C SER A 288 -13.64 -18.56 13.39
N MET A 289 -14.02 -17.95 14.52
CA MET A 289 -14.13 -16.48 14.62
C MET A 289 -12.80 -15.75 14.36
N SER A 290 -11.66 -16.38 14.66
CA SER A 290 -10.35 -15.85 14.29
C SER A 290 -10.10 -15.87 12.79
N ASP A 291 -10.60 -16.87 12.08
CA ASP A 291 -10.48 -16.93 10.62
C ASP A 291 -11.30 -15.82 9.99
N LEU A 292 -12.54 -15.63 10.46
CA LEU A 292 -13.39 -14.53 10.02
C LEU A 292 -12.75 -13.16 10.32
N ALA A 293 -12.21 -12.95 11.51
CA ALA A 293 -11.48 -11.72 11.84
C ALA A 293 -10.27 -11.49 10.93
N SER A 294 -9.53 -12.56 10.60
CA SER A 294 -8.37 -12.51 9.70
C SER A 294 -8.78 -12.19 8.27
N LEU A 295 -9.90 -12.74 7.78
CA LEU A 295 -10.49 -12.40 6.49
C LEU A 295 -10.81 -10.89 6.41
N HIS A 296 -11.55 -10.36 7.40
CA HIS A 296 -11.89 -8.94 7.44
C HIS A 296 -10.63 -8.05 7.56
N ALA A 297 -9.64 -8.45 8.36
CA ALA A 297 -8.38 -7.73 8.50
C ALA A 297 -7.59 -7.68 7.18
N HIS A 298 -7.47 -8.82 6.50
CA HIS A 298 -6.76 -8.91 5.24
C HIS A 298 -7.42 -8.06 4.15
N LEU A 299 -8.74 -8.16 4.01
CA LEU A 299 -9.49 -7.36 3.03
C LEU A 299 -9.42 -5.86 3.36
N ALA A 300 -9.50 -5.49 4.64
CA ALA A 300 -9.28 -4.12 5.09
C ALA A 300 -7.90 -3.59 4.65
N ASN A 301 -6.84 -4.37 4.90
CA ASN A 301 -5.47 -4.03 4.50
C ASN A 301 -5.31 -3.93 2.97
N LEU A 302 -6.09 -4.70 2.21
CA LEU A 302 -6.13 -4.60 0.75
C LEU A 302 -6.90 -3.38 0.25
N GLY A 303 -7.65 -2.68 1.12
CA GLY A 303 -8.38 -1.45 0.80
C GLY A 303 -9.88 -1.67 0.51
N TYR A 304 -10.42 -2.79 0.97
CA TYR A 304 -11.84 -3.10 0.84
C TYR A 304 -12.64 -2.58 2.03
N GLY A 305 -13.75 -1.89 1.74
CA GLY A 305 -14.77 -1.51 2.71
C GLY A 305 -15.91 -2.52 2.72
N LEU A 306 -16.42 -2.90 3.89
CA LEU A 306 -17.57 -3.80 4.00
C LEU A 306 -18.86 -3.02 3.70
N ILE A 307 -19.59 -3.43 2.67
CA ILE A 307 -20.79 -2.72 2.16
C ILE A 307 -22.11 -3.43 2.44
N SER A 308 -22.07 -4.75 2.69
CA SER A 308 -23.26 -5.53 2.99
C SER A 308 -22.92 -6.75 3.83
N ARG A 309 -23.88 -7.18 4.64
CA ARG A 309 -23.89 -8.43 5.39
C ARG A 309 -25.29 -9.04 5.27
N ALA A 310 -25.37 -10.31 4.90
CA ALA A 310 -26.61 -11.07 4.82
C ALA A 310 -26.46 -12.40 5.57
N ASP A 311 -27.22 -12.56 6.66
CA ASP A 311 -27.17 -13.76 7.50
C ASP A 311 -28.22 -14.79 7.04
N HIS A 312 -27.76 -16.02 6.79
CA HIS A 312 -28.57 -17.11 6.29
C HIS A 312 -28.49 -18.34 7.22
N PRO A 313 -29.62 -19.00 7.52
CA PRO A 313 -29.60 -20.33 8.11
C PRO A 313 -29.16 -21.32 7.01
N CYS A 314 -27.94 -21.86 7.11
CA CYS A 314 -27.44 -22.78 6.09
C CYS A 314 -27.94 -24.21 6.31
N SER A 315 -28.40 -24.84 5.25
CA SER A 315 -29.07 -26.15 5.22
C SER A 315 -28.12 -27.36 5.32
N ALA A 316 -26.80 -27.17 5.30
CA ALA A 316 -25.84 -28.26 5.21
C ALA A 316 -25.50 -28.93 6.57
N VAL A 317 -25.70 -28.25 7.70
CA VAL A 317 -25.35 -28.80 9.03
C VAL A 317 -26.37 -28.33 10.06
N ASN A 318 -26.95 -29.26 10.82
CA ASN A 318 -27.89 -28.98 11.91
C ASN A 318 -27.34 -27.91 12.87
N GLY A 319 -27.85 -26.68 12.74
CA GLY A 319 -27.53 -25.54 13.60
C GLY A 319 -26.28 -24.74 13.24
N ALA A 320 -25.78 -24.82 12.00
CA ALA A 320 -24.74 -23.93 11.49
C ALA A 320 -25.34 -22.64 10.89
N SER A 321 -24.72 -21.50 11.20
CA SER A 321 -25.06 -20.18 10.65
C SER A 321 -24.05 -19.80 9.58
N CYS A 322 -24.51 -19.34 8.42
CA CYS A 322 -23.64 -18.82 7.38
C CYS A 322 -24.00 -17.37 7.09
N THR A 323 -23.01 -16.60 6.66
CA THR A 323 -23.21 -15.19 6.33
C THR A 323 -22.46 -14.86 5.07
N GLU A 324 -23.15 -14.19 4.16
CA GLU A 324 -22.51 -13.56 3.02
C GLU A 324 -22.14 -12.12 3.38
N TYR A 325 -20.86 -11.81 3.19
CA TYR A 325 -20.33 -10.47 3.31
C TYR A 325 -19.99 -9.96 1.92
N SER A 326 -20.27 -8.68 1.67
CA SER A 326 -19.86 -8.03 0.43
C SER A 326 -18.99 -6.82 0.71
N TRP A 327 -17.93 -6.68 -0.07
CA TRP A 327 -16.96 -5.61 0.05
C TRP A 327 -16.75 -4.87 -1.27
N LEU A 328 -16.40 -3.59 -1.14
CA LEU A 328 -16.06 -2.69 -2.25
C LEU A 328 -14.62 -2.22 -2.10
N LEU A 329 -13.83 -2.29 -3.18
CA LEU A 329 -12.49 -1.73 -3.21
C LEU A 329 -12.57 -0.19 -3.27
N LEU A 330 -12.26 0.48 -2.16
CA LEU A 330 -12.44 1.94 -2.00
C LEU A 330 -11.39 2.74 -2.79
N ASN A 331 -10.24 2.13 -3.02
CA ASN A 331 -9.12 2.67 -3.77
C ASN A 331 -8.95 1.99 -5.14
N ALA A 332 -10.06 1.73 -5.82
CA ALA A 332 -9.99 1.52 -7.26
C ALA A 332 -9.49 2.84 -7.85
N ARG A 333 -8.17 2.97 -8.08
CA ARG A 333 -7.61 4.03 -8.92
C ARG A 333 -8.58 4.21 -10.07
N LYS A 334 -8.79 5.45 -10.52
CA LYS A 334 -9.14 5.67 -11.93
C LYS A 334 -8.11 4.83 -12.69
N HIS A 335 -8.49 3.61 -13.12
CA HIS A 335 -7.83 2.97 -14.24
C HIS A 335 -7.74 4.12 -15.22
N ARG A 336 -6.52 4.49 -15.62
CA ARG A 336 -6.30 5.47 -16.68
C ARG A 336 -7.15 4.98 -17.84
N PHE A 337 -8.40 5.43 -17.90
CA PHE A 337 -9.27 5.21 -19.01
C PHE A 337 -8.45 5.83 -20.11
N GLY A 338 -7.99 4.98 -21.03
CA GLY A 338 -7.50 5.48 -22.29
C GLY A 338 -8.52 6.52 -22.70
N LYS A 339 -8.08 7.77 -22.84
CA LYS A 339 -8.76 8.68 -23.74
C LYS A 339 -8.72 7.94 -25.06
N THR A 340 -9.72 7.09 -25.31
CA THR A 340 -10.20 6.83 -26.64
C THR A 340 -10.48 8.24 -27.12
N ARG A 341 -9.57 8.75 -27.96
CA ARG A 341 -9.85 9.90 -28.80
C ARG A 341 -11.19 9.55 -29.44
N GLY A 342 -12.26 10.18 -28.94
CA GLY A 342 -13.54 10.13 -29.59
C GLY A 342 -13.26 10.51 -31.02
N ARG A 343 -13.44 9.55 -31.94
CA ARG A 343 -13.69 9.87 -33.33
C ARG A 343 -15.02 10.61 -33.32
N GLY A 344 -14.95 11.91 -33.03
CA GLY A 344 -16.01 12.82 -33.40
C GLY A 344 -16.17 12.69 -34.90
N ALA A 345 -17.34 12.25 -35.32
CA ALA A 345 -17.76 12.34 -36.69
C ALA A 345 -17.66 13.82 -37.11
N ALA A 346 -16.62 14.15 -37.86
CA ALA A 346 -16.51 15.43 -38.55
C ALA A 346 -16.89 15.20 -40.00
N HIS A 347 -18.02 15.80 -40.37
CA HIS A 347 -18.38 16.08 -41.75
C HIS A 347 -17.20 16.73 -42.49
N GLY A 348 -17.13 16.42 -43.79
CA GLY A 348 -16.03 16.77 -44.67
C GLY A 348 -15.72 18.26 -44.73
N GLY A 349 -14.42 18.55 -44.86
CA GLY A 349 -13.87 19.87 -45.12
C GLY A 349 -12.36 19.73 -45.29
N SER A 350 -11.90 19.79 -46.54
CA SER A 350 -10.49 19.72 -46.96
C SER A 350 -9.65 20.88 -46.42
N ALA A 351 -8.44 20.61 -45.92
CA ALA A 351 -7.18 21.28 -46.30
C ALA A 351 -6.05 21.02 -45.27
N GLY A 352 -4.84 20.77 -45.77
CA GLY A 352 -3.58 21.05 -45.06
C GLY A 352 -2.89 19.86 -44.36
N MET A 353 -2.12 19.08 -45.11
CA MET A 353 -1.10 18.17 -44.56
C MET A 353 0.01 19.00 -43.89
N SER A 354 0.15 18.86 -42.57
CA SER A 354 1.41 19.11 -41.85
C SER A 354 1.79 17.81 -41.13
N THR A 355 2.83 17.16 -41.62
CA THR A 355 3.39 15.93 -41.05
C THR A 355 4.22 16.27 -39.81
N ALA A 356 3.60 16.26 -38.63
CA ALA A 356 4.32 16.20 -37.37
C ALA A 356 4.75 14.74 -37.13
N VAL A 357 6.02 14.45 -37.41
CA VAL A 357 6.70 13.21 -37.03
C VAL A 357 6.68 13.11 -35.51
N GLN A 358 5.94 12.15 -34.95
CA GLN A 358 6.09 11.78 -33.54
C GLN A 358 7.48 11.12 -33.36
N LYS A 359 8.45 11.89 -32.88
CA LYS A 359 9.73 11.33 -32.41
C LYS A 359 9.45 10.41 -31.21
N ALA A 360 9.80 9.13 -31.34
CA ALA A 360 9.82 8.20 -30.23
C ALA A 360 10.78 8.70 -29.14
N ARG A 361 10.37 8.65 -27.86
CA ARG A 361 11.24 9.00 -26.73
C ARG A 361 12.42 8.01 -26.65
N PRO A 362 13.63 8.45 -26.28
CA PRO A 362 14.78 7.58 -26.06
C PRO A 362 14.46 6.43 -25.08
N PRO A 363 15.05 5.23 -25.25
CA PRO A 363 14.79 4.06 -24.40
C PRO A 363 14.95 4.33 -22.89
N GLY A 364 15.97 5.10 -22.49
CA GLY A 364 16.28 5.40 -21.09
C GLY A 364 15.17 6.15 -20.35
N ILE A 365 14.48 7.09 -21.01
CA ILE A 365 13.36 7.83 -20.40
C ILE A 365 12.21 6.90 -20.03
N ARG A 366 11.98 5.84 -20.83
CA ARG A 366 10.88 4.90 -20.60
C ARG A 366 11.16 3.96 -19.42
N GLU A 367 12.41 3.59 -19.18
CA GLU A 367 12.80 2.77 -18.02
C GLU A 367 12.85 3.62 -16.73
N MET A 368 13.29 4.88 -16.82
CA MET A 368 13.20 5.87 -15.75
C MET A 368 11.76 6.03 -15.25
N ASP A 369 10.82 6.30 -16.17
CA ASP A 369 9.40 6.44 -15.85
C ASP A 369 8.87 5.15 -15.19
N LYS A 370 9.24 3.96 -15.67
CA LYS A 370 8.82 2.69 -15.06
C LYS A 370 9.36 2.52 -13.64
N PHE A 371 10.62 2.88 -13.40
CA PHE A 371 11.23 2.78 -12.09
C PHE A 371 10.53 3.71 -11.09
N ILE A 372 10.38 4.99 -11.44
CA ILE A 372 9.65 5.98 -10.62
C ILE A 372 8.22 5.52 -10.34
N ASN A 373 7.51 5.04 -11.37
CA ASN A 373 6.15 4.50 -11.20
C ASN A 373 6.14 3.27 -10.27
N THR A 374 7.18 2.43 -10.30
CA THR A 374 7.30 1.29 -9.38
C THR A 374 7.44 1.76 -7.94
N LEU A 375 8.26 2.78 -7.69
CA LEU A 375 8.40 3.38 -6.36
C LEU A 375 7.08 4.01 -5.88
N PHE A 376 6.41 4.81 -6.72
CA PHE A 376 5.07 5.34 -6.40
C PHE A 376 4.07 4.23 -6.07
N ASN A 377 4.08 3.13 -6.83
CA ASN A 377 3.17 2.01 -6.57
C ASN A 377 3.43 1.34 -5.22
N ASN A 378 4.69 1.33 -4.73
CA ASN A 378 5.04 0.74 -3.45
C ASN A 378 4.54 1.58 -2.25
N ILE A 379 4.39 2.90 -2.42
CA ILE A 379 3.89 3.80 -1.37
C ILE A 379 2.42 4.19 -1.53
N ALA A 380 1.80 3.93 -2.68
CA ALA A 380 0.38 4.25 -2.93
C ALA A 380 -0.61 3.54 -1.98
N MET A 381 -0.13 2.56 -1.20
CA MET A 381 -0.91 1.86 -0.18
C MET A 381 -0.84 2.52 1.20
N TYR A 382 0.09 3.45 1.39
CA TYR A 382 0.34 4.03 2.68
C TYR A 382 -0.88 4.83 3.14
N VAL A 383 -1.40 4.45 4.30
CA VAL A 383 -2.44 5.19 5.01
C VAL A 383 -1.84 5.53 6.38
N PRO A 384 -1.75 6.81 6.76
CA PRO A 384 -1.35 7.21 8.10
C PRO A 384 -2.23 6.52 9.16
N ASN A 385 -1.63 5.94 10.19
CA ASN A 385 -2.41 5.52 11.37
C ASN A 385 -3.06 6.76 12.02
N SER A 386 -4.22 6.62 12.66
CA SER A 386 -4.96 7.70 13.36
C SER A 386 -4.18 8.41 14.46
N ARG A 387 -3.04 7.83 14.89
CA ARG A 387 -2.07 8.45 15.82
C ARG A 387 -1.06 9.39 15.14
N GLY A 388 -1.02 9.44 13.81
CA GLY A 388 -0.09 10.22 13.00
C GLY A 388 -0.64 11.55 12.48
N GLY A 389 -1.74 12.05 13.07
CA GLY A 389 -2.39 13.31 12.71
C GLY A 389 -1.68 14.58 13.18
N ILE A 390 -0.35 14.56 13.35
CA ILE A 390 0.43 15.76 13.62
C ILE A 390 1.49 15.84 12.52
N ASP A 391 1.41 16.88 11.70
CA ASP A 391 2.44 17.27 10.74
C ASP A 391 3.74 17.51 11.51
N ASP A 392 4.59 16.48 11.61
CA ASP A 392 5.92 16.55 12.20
C ASP A 392 6.92 16.74 11.07
N ALA A 393 6.80 17.86 10.36
CA ALA A 393 7.79 18.30 9.39
C ALA A 393 8.99 19.00 10.05
N GLN A 394 9.26 18.72 11.34
CA GLN A 394 10.46 19.24 12.00
C GLN A 394 11.70 18.82 11.19
N GLY A 395 12.60 19.77 11.01
CA GLY A 395 13.78 19.59 10.19
C GLY A 395 14.38 20.94 9.84
N TRP A 396 15.62 20.90 9.41
CA TRP A 396 16.38 22.07 9.00
C TRP A 396 16.21 22.25 7.49
N MET A 397 15.86 23.46 7.09
CA MET A 397 15.78 23.86 5.68
C MET A 397 15.83 25.38 5.66
N ASP A 398 16.84 25.95 5.00
CA ASP A 398 16.88 27.38 4.73
C ASP A 398 15.92 27.73 3.56
N GLU A 399 15.19 28.85 3.67
CA GLU A 399 14.24 29.26 2.61
C GLU A 399 14.93 29.54 1.27
N ASN A 400 16.23 29.88 1.29
CA ASN A 400 17.02 30.11 0.10
C ASN A 400 17.12 28.86 -0.79
N VAL A 401 16.93 27.65 -0.25
CA VAL A 401 16.88 26.38 -1.02
C VAL A 401 15.91 26.49 -2.21
N LEU A 402 14.80 27.22 -2.07
CA LEU A 402 13.80 27.38 -3.13
C LEU A 402 14.23 28.33 -4.26
N LYS A 403 15.30 29.12 -4.09
CA LYS A 403 15.88 29.94 -5.16
C LYS A 403 16.39 29.12 -6.33
N MET A 404 16.57 27.80 -6.16
CA MET A 404 16.84 26.89 -7.27
C MET A 404 15.84 27.07 -8.42
N PHE A 405 14.55 27.31 -8.13
CA PHE A 405 13.53 27.52 -9.15
C PHE A 405 13.70 28.81 -9.95
N ASP A 406 14.38 29.82 -9.39
CA ASP A 406 14.74 31.06 -10.09
C ASP A 406 16.06 30.90 -10.87
N ILE A 407 16.99 30.10 -10.34
CA ILE A 407 18.30 29.83 -10.94
C ILE A 407 18.16 28.91 -12.16
N ILE A 408 17.30 27.90 -12.09
CA ILE A 408 17.11 26.96 -13.19
C ILE A 408 16.32 27.62 -14.33
N GLN A 409 17.01 27.95 -15.42
CA GLN A 409 16.42 28.69 -16.55
C GLN A 409 15.63 27.80 -17.52
N ARG A 410 15.09 26.67 -17.04
CA ARG A 410 14.36 25.69 -17.85
C ARG A 410 13.32 24.94 -17.01
N PRO A 411 12.31 24.32 -17.63
CA PRO A 411 11.34 23.50 -16.91
C PRO A 411 12.01 22.39 -16.11
N CYS A 412 11.79 22.37 -14.80
CA CYS A 412 12.30 21.36 -13.89
C CYS A 412 11.26 20.25 -13.73
N LYS A 413 11.55 19.05 -14.25
CA LYS A 413 10.60 17.92 -14.21
C LYS A 413 10.91 16.93 -13.10
N VAL A 414 12.19 16.75 -12.82
CA VAL A 414 12.66 15.80 -11.80
C VAL A 414 13.70 16.48 -10.94
N ILE A 415 13.44 16.51 -9.64
CA ILE A 415 14.37 16.88 -8.59
C ILE A 415 14.79 15.60 -7.89
N ILE A 416 16.10 15.40 -7.70
CA ILE A 416 16.60 14.38 -6.78
C ILE A 416 17.01 15.10 -5.49
N GLU A 417 16.56 14.57 -4.37
CA GLU A 417 16.97 15.00 -3.03
C GLU A 417 17.72 13.86 -2.37
N VAL A 418 18.90 14.14 -1.83
CA VAL A 418 19.76 13.17 -1.16
C VAL A 418 19.91 13.60 0.29
N GLY A 419 19.33 12.82 1.21
CA GLY A 419 19.06 13.24 2.58
C GLY A 419 17.74 13.98 2.65
N SER A 420 16.71 13.30 3.16
CA SER A 420 15.32 13.81 3.17
C SER A 420 14.74 13.91 4.57
N TRP A 421 15.28 13.16 5.53
CA TRP A 421 14.81 13.14 6.91
C TRP A 421 13.28 13.01 7.00
N LYS A 422 12.60 13.93 7.69
CA LYS A 422 11.13 14.01 7.78
C LYS A 422 10.46 14.72 6.58
N GLY A 423 11.24 15.24 5.63
CA GLY A 423 10.77 15.67 4.32
C GLY A 423 10.50 17.17 4.15
N ARG A 424 10.91 18.04 5.08
CA ARG A 424 10.59 19.48 5.02
C ARG A 424 10.96 20.12 3.66
N SER A 425 12.16 19.87 3.18
CA SER A 425 12.66 20.24 1.84
C SER A 425 11.82 19.60 0.74
N ALA A 426 11.67 18.27 0.75
CA ALA A 426 10.88 17.50 -0.21
C ALA A 426 9.46 18.06 -0.43
N LEU A 427 8.76 18.40 0.66
CA LEU A 427 7.41 18.94 0.63
C LEU A 427 7.38 20.32 -0.03
N ASN A 428 8.37 21.17 0.26
CA ASN A 428 8.48 22.49 -0.34
C ASN A 428 8.83 22.40 -1.82
N PHE A 429 9.76 21.52 -2.20
CA PHE A 429 10.03 21.23 -3.62
C PHE A 429 8.78 20.73 -4.34
N GLY A 430 8.06 19.77 -3.75
CA GLY A 430 6.83 19.22 -4.29
C GLY A 430 5.76 20.30 -4.52
N LYS A 431 5.53 21.17 -3.53
CA LYS A 431 4.59 22.30 -3.66
C LYS A 431 4.98 23.31 -4.72
N HIS A 432 6.27 23.49 -5.00
CA HIS A 432 6.75 24.44 -5.99
C HIS A 432 6.74 23.85 -7.40
N ILE A 433 7.25 22.63 -7.58
CA ILE A 433 7.38 22.00 -8.90
C ILE A 433 6.01 21.80 -9.56
N ILE A 434 4.98 21.41 -8.81
CA ILE A 434 3.64 21.16 -9.37
C ILE A 434 2.94 22.42 -9.90
N LYS A 435 3.37 23.61 -9.48
CA LYS A 435 2.80 24.88 -9.96
C LYS A 435 3.14 25.12 -11.43
N SER A 436 4.32 24.70 -11.87
CA SER A 436 4.81 24.86 -13.24
C SER A 436 4.77 23.56 -14.04
N GLU A 437 5.04 22.42 -13.40
CA GLU A 437 5.08 21.10 -14.01
C GLU A 437 4.15 20.14 -13.23
N PRO A 438 2.88 19.97 -13.63
CA PRO A 438 1.91 19.13 -12.93
C PRO A 438 2.28 17.65 -12.80
N GLU A 439 3.18 17.16 -13.67
CA GLU A 439 3.75 15.79 -13.60
C GLU A 439 5.18 15.79 -13.01
N GLY A 440 5.56 16.86 -12.31
CA GLY A 440 6.86 16.99 -11.67
C GLY A 440 7.07 15.96 -10.55
N VAL A 441 8.30 15.50 -10.39
CA VAL A 441 8.68 14.48 -9.42
C VAL A 441 9.81 14.98 -8.52
N VAL A 442 9.69 14.71 -7.23
CA VAL A 442 10.77 14.82 -6.24
C VAL A 442 11.12 13.42 -5.77
N LEU A 443 12.28 12.92 -6.20
CA LEU A 443 12.81 11.61 -5.82
C LEU A 443 13.73 11.76 -4.60
N CYS A 444 13.26 11.26 -3.46
CA CYS A 444 13.92 11.40 -2.16
C CYS A 444 14.76 10.15 -1.84
N ILE A 445 16.08 10.28 -1.78
CA ILE A 445 17.03 9.22 -1.46
C ILE A 445 17.49 9.41 -0.02
N ASP A 446 17.09 8.49 0.85
CA ASP A 446 17.52 8.48 2.24
C ASP A 446 17.50 7.04 2.76
N THR A 447 18.27 6.77 3.81
CA THR A 447 18.17 5.52 4.56
C THR A 447 17.10 5.56 5.65
N TRP A 448 16.73 6.77 6.09
CA TRP A 448 15.93 7.07 7.28
C TRP A 448 16.50 6.51 8.58
N LEU A 449 17.80 6.20 8.60
CA LEU A 449 18.49 5.65 9.78
C LEU A 449 19.11 6.73 10.67
N GLY A 450 19.05 8.00 10.27
CA GLY A 450 19.69 9.12 10.98
C GLY A 450 21.18 9.26 10.66
N ALA A 451 21.67 10.49 10.73
CA ALA A 451 23.08 10.81 10.53
C ALA A 451 23.94 10.35 11.74
N PRO A 452 25.28 10.20 11.59
CA PRO A 452 26.16 9.76 12.69
C PRO A 452 26.01 10.55 13.99
N GLU A 453 25.74 11.85 13.90
CA GLU A 453 25.48 12.71 15.04
C GLU A 453 24.22 12.35 15.84
N PHE A 454 23.24 11.68 15.22
CA PHE A 454 21.99 11.27 15.88
C PHE A 454 22.23 10.04 16.77
N TRP A 455 23.31 9.30 16.52
CA TRP A 455 23.71 8.14 17.29
C TRP A 455 24.84 8.42 18.28
N THR A 456 25.45 9.60 18.21
CA THR A 456 26.60 9.97 19.04
C THR A 456 26.21 11.09 20.00
N TRP A 457 26.64 12.32 19.74
CA TRP A 457 26.45 13.45 20.64
C TRP A 457 25.03 14.04 20.62
N GLY A 458 24.24 13.78 19.57
CA GLY A 458 22.83 14.13 19.46
C GLY A 458 21.87 13.00 19.87
N SER A 459 22.36 11.92 20.47
CA SER A 459 21.53 10.74 20.81
C SER A 459 20.38 11.05 21.77
N GLU A 460 20.58 11.96 22.72
CA GLU A 460 19.55 12.40 23.68
C GLU A 460 18.79 13.66 23.23
N ASP A 461 19.19 14.27 22.12
CA ASP A 461 18.55 15.46 21.55
C ASP A 461 17.22 15.05 20.89
N MET A 462 16.12 15.63 21.36
CA MET A 462 14.76 15.32 20.90
C MET A 462 14.50 15.70 19.44
N GLU A 463 15.29 16.60 18.86
CA GLU A 463 15.22 16.99 17.44
C GLU A 463 16.12 16.11 16.56
N ARG A 464 17.06 15.36 17.16
CA ARG A 464 18.00 14.46 16.47
C ARG A 464 17.79 12.99 16.85
N GLY A 465 18.61 12.45 17.74
CA GLY A 465 18.60 11.04 18.13
C GLY A 465 17.29 10.62 18.80
N GLY A 466 16.73 11.47 19.67
CA GLY A 466 15.41 11.27 20.26
C GLY A 466 14.29 11.26 19.21
N SER A 467 14.49 11.91 18.07
CA SER A 467 13.54 11.92 16.96
C SER A 467 13.62 10.69 16.05
N LEU A 468 14.56 9.76 16.28
CA LEU A 468 14.60 8.48 15.54
C LEU A 468 13.40 7.59 15.85
N ILE A 469 12.80 7.76 17.06
CA ILE A 469 11.64 7.01 17.56
C ILE A 469 11.82 5.51 17.27
N LEU A 470 12.77 4.89 17.97
CA LEU A 470 13.17 3.52 17.71
C LEU A 470 12.03 2.53 18.05
N GLN A 471 11.71 1.64 17.12
CA GLN A 471 10.82 0.49 17.32
C GLN A 471 11.68 -0.77 17.22
N ASP A 472 11.78 -1.52 18.32
CA ASP A 472 12.67 -2.70 18.42
C ASP A 472 14.13 -2.39 18.01
N GLY A 473 14.60 -1.16 18.32
CA GLY A 473 15.94 -0.68 17.97
C GLY A 473 16.10 -0.14 16.55
N TYR A 474 15.03 -0.13 15.74
CA TYR A 474 15.05 0.37 14.37
C TYR A 474 14.38 1.76 14.25
N PRO A 475 15.00 2.76 13.60
CA PRO A 475 14.38 4.07 13.40
C PRO A 475 13.07 4.01 12.62
N SER A 476 12.08 4.82 13.03
CA SER A 476 10.76 4.88 12.38
C SER A 476 10.53 6.13 11.54
N VAL A 477 11.57 6.94 11.31
CA VAL A 477 11.52 8.24 10.61
C VAL A 477 10.94 8.14 9.20
N PHE A 478 11.16 7.03 8.51
CA PHE A 478 10.55 6.77 7.19
C PHE A 478 9.03 6.91 7.20
N TYR A 479 8.37 6.44 8.27
CA TYR A 479 6.94 6.56 8.40
C TYR A 479 6.52 8.00 8.74
N THR A 480 7.31 8.75 9.50
CA THR A 480 7.09 10.19 9.70
C THR A 480 7.16 10.95 8.37
N PHE A 481 8.17 10.67 7.55
CA PHE A 481 8.28 11.23 6.20
C PHE A 481 7.03 10.93 5.36
N LEU A 482 6.58 9.67 5.32
CA LEU A 482 5.38 9.28 4.57
C LEU A 482 4.11 9.96 5.10
N ASN A 483 3.96 10.10 6.42
CA ASN A 483 2.86 10.85 7.03
C ASN A 483 2.85 12.31 6.57
N ASN A 484 4.00 12.97 6.56
CA ASN A 484 4.09 14.36 6.16
C ASN A 484 3.78 14.55 4.66
N VAL A 485 4.26 13.64 3.80
CA VAL A 485 3.91 13.62 2.36
C VAL A 485 2.41 13.44 2.18
N TYR A 486 1.79 12.54 2.95
CA TYR A 486 0.36 12.28 2.88
C TYR A 486 -0.46 13.49 3.36
N ALA A 487 -0.12 14.06 4.52
CA ALA A 487 -0.79 15.21 5.11
C ALA A 487 -0.76 16.45 4.19
N ASN A 488 0.29 16.58 3.38
CA ASN A 488 0.47 17.65 2.42
C ASN A 488 -0.07 17.35 1.01
N GLN A 489 -0.71 16.19 0.79
CA GLN A 489 -1.31 15.78 -0.49
C GLN A 489 -0.30 15.71 -1.66
N LEU A 490 0.94 15.25 -1.37
CA LEU A 490 2.02 15.18 -2.35
C LEU A 490 2.38 13.74 -2.76
N GLN A 491 1.49 12.76 -2.51
CA GLN A 491 1.74 11.34 -2.75
C GLN A 491 2.01 10.98 -4.23
N ASP A 492 1.56 11.83 -5.16
CA ASP A 492 1.78 11.67 -6.61
C ASP A 492 3.01 12.46 -7.12
N THR A 493 3.71 13.19 -6.24
CA THR A 493 4.82 14.09 -6.58
C THR A 493 6.10 13.72 -5.85
N VAL A 494 6.02 13.47 -4.54
CA VAL A 494 7.17 13.15 -3.68
C VAL A 494 7.24 11.62 -3.53
N VAL A 495 8.36 11.04 -3.97
CA VAL A 495 8.56 9.59 -3.99
C VAL A 495 9.81 9.20 -3.19
N PRO A 496 9.69 8.42 -2.11
CA PRO A 496 10.84 7.96 -1.36
C PRO A 496 11.50 6.76 -2.02
N PHE A 497 12.82 6.72 -1.87
CA PHE A 497 13.68 5.61 -2.29
C PHE A 497 14.61 5.24 -1.11
N PRO A 498 14.22 4.25 -0.27
CA PRO A 498 14.95 3.87 0.95
C PRO A 498 16.26 3.14 0.64
N ILE A 499 17.32 3.91 0.48
CA ILE A 499 18.65 3.46 0.07
C ILE A 499 19.72 4.49 0.45
N SER A 500 20.97 4.06 0.65
CA SER A 500 22.08 4.99 0.83
C SER A 500 22.39 5.76 -0.45
N SER A 501 22.96 6.96 -0.34
CA SER A 501 23.29 7.82 -1.48
C SER A 501 24.15 7.13 -2.54
N GLU A 502 25.18 6.38 -2.13
CA GLU A 502 26.07 5.64 -3.03
C GLU A 502 25.33 4.51 -3.78
N GLN A 503 24.51 3.73 -3.09
CA GLN A 503 23.74 2.65 -3.71
C GLN A 503 22.62 3.22 -4.59
N GLY A 504 21.99 4.32 -4.17
CA GLY A 504 21.03 5.08 -4.97
C GLY A 504 21.65 5.56 -6.29
N TYR A 505 22.83 6.17 -6.25
CA TYR A 505 23.58 6.55 -7.44
C TYR A 505 23.82 5.38 -8.40
N ASN A 506 24.23 4.22 -7.88
CA ASN A 506 24.44 3.02 -8.71
C ASN A 506 23.16 2.56 -9.41
N VAL A 507 22.03 2.56 -8.70
CA VAL A 507 20.72 2.21 -9.28
C VAL A 507 20.28 3.23 -10.33
N LEU A 508 20.41 4.53 -10.05
CA LEU A 508 20.01 5.58 -10.99
C LEU A 508 20.88 5.60 -12.25
N THR A 509 22.17 5.33 -12.12
CA THR A 509 23.11 5.17 -13.23
C THR A 509 22.74 3.97 -14.10
N HIS A 510 22.34 2.84 -13.50
CA HIS A 510 21.85 1.67 -14.23
C HIS A 510 20.66 2.02 -15.15
N TYR A 511 19.73 2.84 -14.66
CA TYR A 511 18.59 3.34 -15.44
C TYR A 511 18.90 4.57 -16.31
N GLN A 512 20.17 5.00 -16.36
CA GLN A 512 20.64 6.15 -17.14
C GLN A 512 19.86 7.44 -16.84
N PHE A 513 19.55 7.68 -15.57
CA PHE A 513 18.85 8.88 -15.13
C PHE A 513 19.60 10.16 -15.56
N LYS A 514 18.83 11.12 -16.06
CA LYS A 514 19.28 12.50 -16.30
C LYS A 514 18.21 13.45 -15.77
N VAL A 515 18.59 14.31 -14.84
CA VAL A 515 17.65 15.15 -14.09
C VAL A 515 18.00 16.64 -14.19
N ASP A 516 17.09 17.48 -13.68
CA ASP A 516 17.15 18.92 -13.84
C ASP A 516 17.76 19.63 -12.65
N ALA A 517 17.49 19.13 -11.45
CA ALA A 517 18.05 19.65 -10.22
C ALA A 517 18.38 18.51 -9.26
N ILE A 518 19.47 18.67 -8.51
CA ILE A 518 19.87 17.74 -7.46
C ILE A 518 20.22 18.53 -6.20
N TYR A 519 19.55 18.19 -5.10
CA TYR A 519 19.78 18.75 -3.77
C TYR A 519 20.55 17.74 -2.90
N ILE A 520 21.65 18.16 -2.30
CA ILE A 520 22.52 17.33 -1.43
C ILE A 520 22.46 17.86 0.01
N ASP A 521 21.99 17.02 0.93
CA ASP A 521 21.77 17.33 2.34
C ASP A 521 21.80 16.05 3.21
N ALA A 522 22.77 15.16 2.93
CA ALA A 522 22.83 13.82 3.53
C ALA A 522 23.95 13.64 4.58
N SER A 523 25.10 14.29 4.39
CA SER A 523 26.27 14.18 5.27
C SER A 523 26.92 15.53 5.44
N HIS A 524 27.56 15.73 6.60
CA HIS A 524 28.36 16.91 6.92
C HIS A 524 29.85 16.58 7.09
N GLU A 525 30.23 15.36 6.71
CA GLU A 525 31.61 14.86 6.83
C GLU A 525 32.45 15.26 5.61
N GLN A 526 33.64 15.80 5.88
CA GLN A 526 34.61 16.14 4.85
C GLN A 526 34.99 14.90 4.02
N GLY A 527 35.07 15.06 2.70
CA GLY A 527 35.31 14.02 1.72
C GLY A 527 34.07 13.22 1.31
N ILE A 528 33.03 13.15 2.17
CA ILE A 528 31.79 12.46 1.84
C ILE A 528 30.92 13.33 0.93
N VAL A 529 30.79 14.62 1.25
CA VAL A 529 30.02 15.58 0.44
C VAL A 529 30.61 15.69 -0.96
N TYR A 530 31.93 15.81 -1.08
CA TYR A 530 32.61 15.84 -2.38
C TYR A 530 32.29 14.59 -3.23
N ARG A 531 32.26 13.42 -2.60
CA ARG A 531 31.95 12.16 -3.27
C ARG A 531 30.49 12.11 -3.71
N GLU A 532 29.55 12.57 -2.88
CA GLU A 532 28.14 12.69 -3.24
C GLU A 532 27.94 13.67 -4.39
N MET A 533 28.50 14.88 -4.29
CA MET A 533 28.50 15.87 -5.37
C MET A 533 29.06 15.26 -6.66
N SER A 534 30.20 14.55 -6.60
CA SER A 534 30.82 13.90 -7.76
C SER A 534 29.94 12.84 -8.40
N ASN A 535 29.33 11.97 -7.61
CA ASN A 535 28.42 10.94 -8.11
C ASN A 535 27.19 11.57 -8.77
N PHE A 536 26.50 12.44 -8.05
CA PHE A 536 25.23 13.01 -8.52
C PHE A 536 25.43 14.03 -9.65
N TRP A 537 26.59 14.67 -9.75
CA TRP A 537 26.95 15.51 -10.90
C TRP A 537 26.87 14.74 -12.22
N GLU A 538 27.19 13.45 -12.24
CA GLU A 538 27.08 12.61 -13.43
C GLU A 538 25.62 12.37 -13.85
N LEU A 539 24.66 12.43 -12.93
CA LEU A 539 23.22 12.34 -13.23
C LEU A 539 22.61 13.68 -13.61
N LEU A 540 23.28 14.80 -13.33
CA LEU A 540 22.79 16.13 -13.65
C LEU A 540 22.93 16.42 -15.15
N SER A 541 21.83 16.86 -15.77
CA SER A 541 21.83 17.27 -17.17
C SER A 541 22.55 18.61 -17.35
N PRO A 542 23.13 18.89 -18.53
CA PRO A 542 23.67 20.23 -18.83
C PRO A 542 22.58 21.30 -18.67
N GLY A 543 22.93 22.44 -18.05
CA GLY A 543 21.99 23.49 -17.65
C GLY A 543 21.15 23.15 -16.41
N GLY A 544 21.39 22.01 -15.76
CA GLY A 544 20.81 21.67 -14.46
C GLY A 544 21.55 22.32 -13.29
N VAL A 545 20.96 22.25 -12.11
CA VAL A 545 21.49 22.86 -10.88
C VAL A 545 21.81 21.78 -9.85
N LEU A 546 23.06 21.75 -9.36
CA LEU A 546 23.46 21.03 -8.14
C LEU A 546 23.49 22.04 -7.00
N PHE A 547 22.86 21.74 -5.88
CA PHE A 547 22.77 22.66 -4.73
C PHE A 547 22.65 21.88 -3.42
N GLY A 548 22.85 22.56 -2.29
CA GLY A 548 22.79 21.94 -0.97
C GLY A 548 22.84 22.97 0.15
N ASP A 549 22.61 22.51 1.38
CA ASP A 549 22.59 23.35 2.59
C ASP A 549 23.97 23.35 3.29
N ASP A 550 24.01 23.91 4.50
CA ASP A 550 25.11 23.79 5.47
C ASP A 550 26.45 24.37 5.04
N TYR A 551 26.47 25.32 4.09
CA TYR A 551 27.65 26.12 3.77
C TYR A 551 27.92 27.18 4.86
N MET A 552 28.35 26.73 6.03
CA MET A 552 28.58 27.59 7.19
C MET A 552 29.72 27.09 8.07
N SER A 553 30.28 27.98 8.90
CA SER A 553 31.46 27.70 9.72
C SER A 553 31.30 26.52 10.69
N ASN A 554 30.07 26.16 11.04
CA ASN A 554 29.78 25.01 11.90
C ASN A 554 29.96 23.67 11.17
N TRP A 555 29.94 23.69 9.84
CA TRP A 555 30.12 22.53 8.98
C TRP A 555 31.30 22.75 8.02
N PRO A 556 32.54 22.86 8.55
CA PRO A 556 33.71 23.16 7.74
C PRO A 556 34.01 22.09 6.67
N GLY A 557 33.54 20.85 6.88
CA GLY A 557 33.64 19.77 5.89
C GLY A 557 32.83 20.06 4.62
N VAL A 558 31.62 20.61 4.77
CA VAL A 558 30.76 21.01 3.64
C VAL A 558 31.43 22.14 2.84
N ILE A 559 31.91 23.19 3.53
CA ILE A 559 32.64 24.30 2.87
C ILE A 559 33.82 23.77 2.07
N HIS A 560 34.66 22.95 2.70
CA HIS A 560 35.85 22.39 2.06
C HIS A 560 35.52 21.61 0.80
N ASP A 561 34.53 20.73 0.88
CA ASP A 561 34.16 19.83 -0.21
C ASP A 561 33.49 20.58 -1.38
N VAL A 562 32.64 21.58 -1.10
CA VAL A 562 32.03 22.42 -2.12
C VAL A 562 33.07 23.26 -2.84
N ASP A 563 34.00 23.90 -2.10
CA ASP A 563 35.11 24.66 -2.68
C ASP A 563 36.00 23.79 -3.58
N LEU A 564 36.37 22.60 -3.07
CA LEU A 564 37.20 21.65 -3.80
C LEU A 564 36.49 21.15 -5.06
N PHE A 565 35.21 20.78 -4.95
CA PHE A 565 34.42 20.30 -6.07
C PHE A 565 34.28 21.34 -7.18
N ALA A 566 33.92 22.58 -6.81
CA ALA A 566 33.77 23.68 -7.75
C ALA A 566 35.09 23.95 -8.50
N LYS A 567 36.21 23.97 -7.77
CA LYS A 567 37.54 24.11 -8.35
C LYS A 567 37.88 22.96 -9.30
N ASP A 568 37.65 21.70 -8.90
CA ASP A 568 38.00 20.52 -9.69
C ASP A 568 37.16 20.40 -10.96
N LYS A 569 35.88 20.79 -10.90
CA LYS A 569 35.00 20.84 -12.08
C LYS A 569 35.19 22.11 -12.90
N GLY A 570 35.94 23.11 -12.43
CA GLY A 570 36.11 24.39 -13.10
C GLY A 570 34.81 25.19 -13.20
N HIS A 571 33.96 25.13 -12.17
CA HIS A 571 32.68 25.86 -12.10
C HIS A 571 32.71 26.84 -10.93
N GLU A 572 32.00 27.96 -11.10
CA GLU A 572 31.71 28.87 -9.99
C GLU A 572 30.45 28.42 -9.25
N TYR A 573 30.32 28.82 -7.99
CA TYR A 573 29.13 28.60 -7.18
C TYR A 573 28.64 29.91 -6.57
N ILE A 574 27.34 29.97 -6.28
CA ILE A 574 26.69 31.10 -5.62
C ILE A 574 26.22 30.64 -4.25
N VAL A 575 26.36 31.50 -3.22
CA VAL A 575 25.84 31.23 -1.88
C VAL A 575 24.78 32.25 -1.51
N HIS A 576 23.64 31.76 -1.03
CA HIS A 576 22.56 32.57 -0.45
C HIS A 576 22.24 32.04 0.95
N GLY A 577 22.56 32.84 1.97
CA GLY A 577 22.48 32.36 3.35
C GLY A 577 23.52 31.27 3.57
N VAL A 578 23.06 30.06 3.88
CA VAL A 578 23.88 28.85 4.04
C VAL A 578 23.76 27.88 2.85
N VAL A 579 22.98 28.25 1.83
CA VAL A 579 22.71 27.39 0.68
C VAL A 579 23.63 27.73 -0.48
N TRP A 580 24.28 26.72 -1.04
CA TRP A 580 25.19 26.84 -2.19
C TRP A 580 24.55 26.30 -3.46
N PHE A 581 24.87 26.89 -4.62
CA PHE A 581 24.33 26.52 -5.94
C PHE A 581 25.44 26.47 -6.99
N ILE A 582 25.45 25.42 -7.81
CA ILE A 582 26.33 25.23 -8.96
C ILE A 582 25.46 24.91 -10.18
N VAL A 583 25.51 25.77 -11.20
CA VAL A 583 24.86 25.49 -12.48
C VAL A 583 25.83 24.69 -13.35
N LYS A 584 25.42 23.50 -13.80
CA LYS A 584 26.21 22.71 -14.73
C LYS A 584 26.17 23.38 -16.09
N ASN A 585 27.32 23.74 -16.63
CA ASN A 585 27.39 24.39 -17.93
C ASN A 585 26.69 23.53 -19.00
N THR A 586 25.94 24.19 -19.88
CA THR A 586 25.54 23.58 -21.15
C THR A 586 26.79 23.54 -22.01
N ASP A 587 27.44 22.39 -22.15
CA ASP A 587 28.61 22.27 -23.01
C ASP A 587 28.32 22.90 -24.40
N VAL A 588 29.32 23.64 -24.90
CA VAL A 588 29.38 24.31 -26.23
C VAL A 588 29.38 23.28 -27.36
#